data_AF-A0A0A2F6A5-F1
#
_entry.id   AF-A0A0A2F6A5-F1
#
_cell.length_a   1.000
_cell.length_b   1.000
_cell.length_c   1.000
_cell.angle_alpha   90.00
_cell.angle_beta   90.00
_cell.angle_gamma   90.00
#
_symmetry.space_group_name_H-M   'P 1'
#
loop_
_entity.id
_entity.type
_entity.pdbx_description
1 polymer ?
#
loop_
_entity_poly.entity_id
_entity_poly.type
_entity_poly.pdbx_seq_one_letter_code
_entity_poly.pdbx_strand_id
1 'polypeptide(L)'
;MVISLNSEPHRQEFKKLLDLLVIELKHEAKKNPQKYKNLLGNRLERVTYEILCRLANGTPFDGSIELVSGQNFPDIIANKHYGLEVKTTKSNHWKSIGSSVAEGTRVEGIERIFMLFGKMNPPIEFRCRPYEECLASVVVTHSPRYTIDMTLGKGETFFDKIKIPYDKLRTKENPIEIILDYYRSQLKEGETTWWLTGGTKSKESNMVIRLWSSLTQKEADVLRAKGLLLFPEILSSKKDKYARMSLWLATIESVITSNLRDKYTAGGQEQLSFEGKHYAIPKIVKTLIDLLPLIKDQLELLNIEELQEYWPVKPCQSAESLYIQWSKLVAKEAESLTSFPLGRYLISVK
;
A
#
# COMPACT_ATOMS: atom_id res chain seq x y z
N MET A 1 25.99 -37.56 13.26
CA MET A 1 25.11 -36.66 12.49
C MET A 1 23.73 -37.30 12.48
N VAL A 2 22.84 -36.88 13.38
CA VAL A 2 21.47 -37.42 13.44
C VAL A 2 20.68 -36.69 12.36
N ILE A 3 20.47 -37.36 11.24
CA ILE A 3 19.59 -36.86 10.16
C ILE A 3 18.17 -37.01 10.69
N SER A 4 17.53 -35.89 11.04
CA SER A 4 16.10 -35.86 11.34
C SER A 4 15.34 -36.36 10.12
N LEU A 5 14.64 -37.50 10.26
CA LEU A 5 13.84 -38.12 9.20
C LEU A 5 12.55 -37.37 8.89
N ASN A 6 12.23 -36.32 9.64
CA ASN A 6 11.03 -35.51 9.43
C ASN A 6 11.45 -34.07 9.08
N SER A 7 11.24 -33.68 7.83
CA SER A 7 11.55 -32.32 7.35
C SER A 7 10.62 -31.27 7.94
N GLU A 8 9.47 -31.67 8.52
CA GLU A 8 8.44 -30.79 9.10
C GLU A 8 7.76 -31.45 10.33
N PRO A 9 8.44 -31.58 11.47
CA PRO A 9 7.89 -32.23 12.66
C PRO A 9 6.62 -31.51 13.16
N HIS A 10 5.52 -32.24 13.42
CA HIS A 10 4.27 -31.70 13.99
C HIS A 10 3.56 -30.60 13.19
N ARG A 11 3.73 -30.55 11.86
CA ARG A 11 3.12 -29.50 11.02
C ARG A 11 1.60 -29.44 11.12
N GLN A 12 0.93 -30.59 11.16
CA GLN A 12 -0.52 -30.64 11.23
C GLN A 12 -1.04 -30.15 12.58
N GLU A 13 -0.34 -30.50 13.66
CA GLU A 13 -0.64 -30.08 15.02
C GLU A 13 -0.42 -28.58 15.19
N PHE A 14 0.66 -28.02 14.62
CA PHE A 14 0.87 -26.57 14.65
C PHE A 14 -0.21 -25.84 13.86
N LYS A 15 -0.58 -26.34 12.68
CA LYS A 15 -1.69 -25.77 11.91
C LYS A 15 -2.99 -25.78 12.70
N LYS A 16 -3.32 -26.89 13.38
CA LYS A 16 -4.50 -26.98 14.24
C LYS A 16 -4.44 -25.97 15.38
N LEU A 17 -3.28 -25.79 16.01
CA LEU A 17 -3.06 -24.79 17.06
C LEU A 17 -3.34 -23.37 16.54
N LEU A 18 -2.86 -23.03 15.33
CA LEU A 18 -3.12 -21.74 14.70
C LEU A 18 -4.59 -21.54 14.28
N ASP A 19 -5.26 -22.59 13.82
CA ASP A 19 -6.69 -22.56 13.51
C ASP A 19 -7.52 -22.26 14.78
N LEU A 20 -7.17 -22.90 15.92
CA LEU A 20 -7.77 -22.62 17.23
C LEU A 20 -7.49 -21.19 17.72
N LEU A 21 -6.27 -20.69 17.54
CA LEU A 21 -5.89 -19.32 17.86
C LEU A 21 -6.79 -18.31 17.12
N VAL A 22 -7.02 -18.50 15.81
CA VAL A 22 -7.87 -17.61 15.01
C VAL A 22 -9.33 -17.65 15.51
N ILE A 23 -9.83 -18.82 15.90
CA ILE A 23 -11.17 -18.96 16.48
C ILE A 23 -11.28 -18.19 17.79
N GLU A 24 -10.32 -18.36 18.70
CA GLU A 24 -10.30 -17.68 20.00
C GLU A 24 -10.20 -16.16 19.84
N LEU A 25 -9.29 -15.66 18.98
CA LEU A 25 -9.15 -14.23 18.69
C LEU A 25 -10.45 -13.63 18.14
N LYS A 26 -11.15 -14.33 17.23
CA LYS A 26 -12.45 -13.91 16.71
C LYS A 26 -13.52 -13.90 17.80
N HIS A 27 -13.52 -14.89 18.68
CA HIS A 27 -14.46 -14.96 19.80
C HIS A 27 -14.24 -13.80 20.78
N GLU A 28 -13.00 -13.59 21.21
CA GLU A 28 -12.65 -12.52 22.14
C GLU A 28 -12.90 -11.11 21.54
N ALA A 29 -12.61 -10.92 20.26
CA ALA A 29 -12.86 -9.64 19.57
C ALA A 29 -14.35 -9.32 19.44
N LYS A 30 -15.21 -10.34 19.25
CA LYS A 30 -16.67 -10.17 19.29
C LYS A 30 -17.16 -9.79 20.68
N LYS A 31 -16.59 -10.40 21.73
CA LYS A 31 -16.95 -10.12 23.12
C LYS A 31 -16.49 -8.73 23.57
N ASN A 32 -15.33 -8.28 23.10
CA ASN A 32 -14.69 -7.03 23.53
C ASN A 32 -14.18 -6.18 22.35
N PRO A 33 -15.05 -5.69 21.46
CA PRO A 33 -14.64 -5.03 20.22
C PRO A 33 -13.83 -3.74 20.47
N GLN A 34 -14.16 -2.98 21.51
CA GLN A 34 -13.44 -1.73 21.84
C GLN A 34 -12.00 -1.99 22.31
N LYS A 35 -11.75 -3.10 23.03
CA LYS A 35 -10.40 -3.53 23.41
C LYS A 35 -9.62 -3.88 22.15
N TYR A 36 -10.19 -4.76 21.33
CA TYR A 36 -9.52 -5.34 20.17
C TYR A 36 -9.23 -4.33 19.06
N LYS A 37 -10.09 -3.31 18.87
CA LYS A 37 -9.86 -2.20 17.93
C LYS A 37 -8.53 -1.48 18.17
N ASN A 38 -8.04 -1.51 19.41
CA ASN A 38 -6.82 -0.82 19.83
C ASN A 38 -5.60 -1.74 19.96
N LEU A 39 -5.73 -3.05 19.73
CA LEU A 39 -4.59 -3.97 19.73
C LEU A 39 -3.85 -3.87 18.39
N LEU A 40 -2.77 -3.09 18.36
CA LEU A 40 -1.97 -2.86 17.15
C LEU A 40 -0.51 -3.25 17.43
N GLY A 41 0.15 -3.82 16.43
CA GLY A 41 1.55 -4.28 16.53
C GLY A 41 1.79 -5.14 17.78
N ASN A 42 2.78 -4.75 18.59
CA ASN A 42 3.22 -5.46 19.80
C ASN A 42 2.12 -5.72 20.82
N ARG A 43 1.04 -4.93 20.83
CA ARG A 43 -0.11 -5.20 21.71
C ARG A 43 -0.87 -6.45 21.29
N LEU A 44 -1.00 -6.71 19.99
CA LEU A 44 -1.60 -7.95 19.52
C LEU A 44 -0.65 -9.14 19.69
N GLU A 45 0.67 -8.95 19.50
CA GLU A 45 1.67 -9.99 19.72
C GLU A 45 1.56 -10.60 21.12
N ARG A 46 1.48 -9.75 22.16
CA ARG A 46 1.33 -10.22 23.54
C ARG A 46 0.03 -11.01 23.77
N VAL A 47 -1.10 -10.51 23.28
CA VAL A 47 -2.39 -11.22 23.39
C VAL A 47 -2.34 -12.56 22.65
N THR A 48 -1.72 -12.58 21.47
CA THR A 48 -1.55 -13.78 20.65
C THR A 48 -0.70 -14.82 21.38
N TYR A 49 0.43 -14.40 21.96
CA TYR A 49 1.29 -15.23 22.78
C TYR A 49 0.54 -15.85 23.97
N GLU A 50 -0.17 -15.04 24.76
CA GLU A 50 -0.93 -15.51 25.92
C GLU A 50 -2.01 -16.53 25.53
N ILE A 51 -2.70 -16.34 24.41
CA ILE A 51 -3.66 -17.32 23.88
C ILE A 51 -2.95 -18.61 23.42
N LEU A 52 -1.84 -18.50 22.70
CA LEU A 52 -1.08 -19.65 22.24
C LEU A 52 -0.57 -20.51 23.40
N CYS A 53 -0.03 -19.91 24.47
CA CYS A 53 0.40 -20.66 25.66
C CYS A 53 -0.75 -21.45 26.28
N ARG A 54 -1.97 -20.88 26.34
CA ARG A 54 -3.16 -21.59 26.85
C ARG A 54 -3.55 -22.75 25.93
N LEU A 55 -3.59 -22.51 24.62
CA LEU A 55 -4.02 -23.51 23.64
C LEU A 55 -2.98 -24.61 23.41
N ALA A 56 -1.70 -24.34 23.68
CA ALA A 56 -0.61 -25.29 23.51
C ALA A 56 -0.55 -26.34 24.64
N ASN A 57 -1.22 -26.10 25.77
CA ASN A 57 -1.22 -27.03 26.90
C ASN A 57 -1.73 -28.42 26.49
N GLY A 58 -0.96 -29.46 26.80
CA GLY A 58 -1.25 -30.84 26.40
C GLY A 58 -1.02 -31.15 24.92
N THR A 59 -0.38 -30.26 24.17
CA THR A 59 0.08 -30.49 22.79
C THR A 59 1.60 -30.64 22.74
N PRO A 60 2.20 -31.07 21.61
CA PRO A 60 3.66 -31.06 21.44
C PRO A 60 4.32 -29.68 21.56
N PHE A 61 3.53 -28.59 21.61
CA PHE A 61 4.02 -27.23 21.76
C PHE A 61 3.95 -26.71 23.20
N ASP A 62 3.47 -27.51 24.15
CA ASP A 62 3.37 -27.14 25.56
C ASP A 62 4.75 -26.75 26.11
N GLY A 63 4.81 -25.63 26.83
CA GLY A 63 6.05 -25.05 27.35
C GLY A 63 7.07 -24.56 26.31
N SER A 64 6.74 -24.60 25.01
CA SER A 64 7.69 -24.26 23.91
C SER A 64 7.40 -22.94 23.19
N ILE A 65 6.31 -22.25 23.56
CA ILE A 65 5.92 -20.98 22.96
C ILE A 65 6.75 -19.87 23.59
N GLU A 66 7.43 -19.07 22.78
CA GLU A 66 8.25 -17.94 23.23
C GLU A 66 7.88 -16.66 22.47
N LEU A 67 7.68 -15.56 23.20
CA LEU A 67 7.50 -14.22 22.63
C LEU A 67 8.86 -13.57 22.44
N VAL A 68 9.32 -13.48 21.19
CA VAL A 68 10.62 -12.89 20.85
C VAL A 68 10.45 -11.39 20.58
N SER A 69 9.48 -11.03 19.74
CA SER A 69 9.07 -9.65 19.41
C SER A 69 10.24 -8.72 19.01
N GLY A 70 9.94 -7.43 18.90
CA GLY A 70 10.91 -6.36 18.71
C GLY A 70 11.48 -6.33 17.30
N GLN A 71 12.80 -6.50 17.17
CA GLN A 71 13.49 -6.48 15.88
C GLN A 71 13.62 -7.88 15.26
N ASN A 72 13.23 -8.94 15.98
CA ASN A 72 13.39 -10.32 15.54
C ASN A 72 12.28 -10.71 14.57
N PHE A 73 12.59 -11.63 13.67
CA PHE A 73 11.63 -12.23 12.75
C PHE A 73 11.64 -13.76 12.95
N PRO A 74 10.50 -14.40 13.28
CA PRO A 74 9.17 -13.83 13.53
C PRO A 74 8.96 -13.36 14.99
N ASP A 75 7.79 -12.77 15.26
CA ASP A 75 7.42 -12.24 16.58
C ASP A 75 7.28 -13.30 17.68
N ILE A 76 6.76 -14.49 17.34
CA ILE A 76 6.53 -15.61 18.27
C ILE A 76 7.15 -16.88 17.66
N ILE A 77 7.81 -17.70 18.47
CA ILE A 77 8.36 -18.99 18.06
C ILE A 77 7.74 -20.14 18.86
N ALA A 78 7.73 -21.34 18.26
CA ALA A 78 7.22 -22.55 18.87
C ALA A 78 8.11 -23.75 18.50
N ASN A 79 8.51 -24.51 19.53
CA ASN A 79 9.33 -25.73 19.40
C ASN A 79 10.59 -25.55 18.53
N LYS A 80 11.18 -24.34 18.56
CA LYS A 80 12.40 -23.95 17.82
C LYS A 80 12.41 -24.28 16.32
N HIS A 81 11.24 -24.44 15.72
CA HIS A 81 11.09 -24.80 14.30
C HIS A 81 10.01 -23.97 13.62
N TYR A 82 8.94 -23.66 14.35
CA TYR A 82 7.85 -22.84 13.86
C TYR A 82 7.93 -21.43 14.39
N GLY A 83 7.39 -20.49 13.62
CA GLY A 83 7.10 -19.18 14.13
C GLY A 83 5.86 -18.53 13.53
N LEU A 84 5.44 -17.46 14.17
CA LEU A 84 4.23 -16.70 13.86
C LEU A 84 4.58 -15.22 13.85
N GLU A 85 4.49 -14.62 12.66
CA GLU A 85 4.58 -13.19 12.44
C GLU A 85 3.20 -12.56 12.62
N VAL A 86 3.11 -11.47 13.36
CA VAL A 86 1.86 -10.79 13.68
C VAL A 86 1.81 -9.43 12.97
N LYS A 87 0.72 -9.20 12.24
CA LYS A 87 0.46 -7.92 11.57
C LYS A 87 -0.95 -7.44 11.84
N THR A 88 -1.10 -6.12 11.92
CA THR A 88 -2.38 -5.47 12.14
C THR A 88 -2.58 -4.30 11.20
N THR A 89 -3.81 -4.04 10.81
CA THR A 89 -4.17 -2.82 10.07
C THR A 89 -5.42 -2.18 10.66
N LYS A 90 -5.51 -0.85 10.57
CA LYS A 90 -6.75 -0.09 10.81
C LYS A 90 -7.61 0.05 9.55
N SER A 91 -7.04 -0.21 8.37
CA SER A 91 -7.74 -0.12 7.09
C SER A 91 -8.64 -1.32 6.87
N ASN A 92 -9.65 -1.19 6.02
CA ASN A 92 -10.54 -2.32 5.69
C ASN A 92 -9.99 -3.23 4.57
N HIS A 93 -8.69 -3.58 4.60
CA HIS A 93 -8.06 -4.44 3.60
C HIS A 93 -7.11 -5.46 4.21
N TRP A 94 -6.74 -6.48 3.44
CA TRP A 94 -5.85 -7.57 3.86
C TRP A 94 -4.40 -7.42 3.38
N LYS A 95 -4.04 -6.18 3.03
CA LYS A 95 -2.72 -5.80 2.51
C LYS A 95 -1.88 -5.06 3.54
N SER A 96 -0.57 -5.24 3.51
CA SER A 96 0.41 -4.46 4.30
C SER A 96 1.81 -4.60 3.69
N ILE A 97 2.76 -3.77 4.12
CA ILE A 97 4.18 -4.08 3.97
C ILE A 97 4.60 -5.11 5.03
N GLY A 98 5.42 -6.07 4.62
CA GLY A 98 5.98 -7.13 5.45
C GLY A 98 7.44 -6.89 5.82
N SER A 99 8.12 -8.01 6.06
CA SER A 99 9.53 -8.07 6.48
C SER A 99 10.49 -7.75 5.33
N SER A 100 11.74 -7.48 5.68
CA SER A 100 12.81 -7.31 4.69
C SER A 100 13.04 -8.61 3.93
N VAL A 101 13.28 -8.50 2.63
CA VAL A 101 13.68 -9.61 1.75
C VAL A 101 14.94 -10.32 2.24
N ALA A 102 15.88 -9.56 2.84
CA ALA A 102 17.14 -10.11 3.31
C ALA A 102 17.00 -10.94 4.59
N GLU A 103 15.88 -10.81 5.32
CA GLU A 103 15.59 -11.56 6.55
C GLU A 103 16.72 -11.57 7.59
N GLY A 104 17.56 -10.53 7.64
CA GLY A 104 18.76 -10.49 8.50
C GLY A 104 18.47 -10.52 10.00
N THR A 105 17.21 -10.41 10.42
CA THR A 105 16.77 -10.53 11.81
C THR A 105 16.05 -11.84 12.10
N ARG A 106 16.13 -12.81 11.19
CA ARG A 106 15.49 -14.12 11.35
C ARG A 106 16.09 -14.88 12.54
N VAL A 107 15.23 -15.40 13.41
CA VAL A 107 15.64 -16.26 14.53
C VAL A 107 16.18 -17.58 13.98
N GLU A 108 17.36 -17.98 14.44
CA GLU A 108 18.04 -19.20 14.00
C GLU A 108 17.21 -20.46 14.32
N GLY A 109 17.21 -21.43 13.40
CA GLY A 109 16.48 -22.70 13.53
C GLY A 109 15.00 -22.66 13.15
N ILE A 110 14.42 -21.48 12.92
CA ILE A 110 13.02 -21.34 12.50
C ILE A 110 12.88 -21.56 10.99
N GLU A 111 12.27 -22.68 10.60
CA GLU A 111 12.12 -23.10 9.20
C GLU A 111 10.74 -22.78 8.62
N ARG A 112 9.70 -22.73 9.45
CA ARG A 112 8.30 -22.57 9.02
C ARG A 112 7.65 -21.38 9.71
N ILE A 113 7.28 -20.37 8.95
CA ILE A 113 6.68 -19.14 9.48
C ILE A 113 5.24 -19.02 8.97
N PHE A 114 4.34 -18.63 9.86
CA PHE A 114 2.96 -18.29 9.55
C PHE A 114 2.73 -16.80 9.79
N MET A 115 1.78 -16.22 9.08
CA MET A 115 1.36 -14.82 9.19
C MET A 115 -0.02 -14.76 9.83
N LEU A 116 -0.11 -14.24 11.06
CA LEU A 116 -1.36 -13.81 11.67
C LEU A 116 -1.63 -12.35 11.30
N PHE A 117 -2.72 -12.11 10.59
CA PHE A 117 -3.14 -10.78 10.17
C PHE A 117 -4.47 -10.40 10.82
N GLY A 118 -4.47 -9.31 11.58
CA GLY A 118 -5.65 -8.74 12.23
C GLY A 118 -6.13 -7.44 11.56
N LYS A 119 -7.37 -7.43 11.08
CA LYS A 119 -8.04 -6.25 10.55
C LYS A 119 -8.84 -5.59 11.67
N MET A 120 -8.31 -4.50 12.23
CA MET A 120 -8.84 -3.81 13.41
C MET A 120 -9.92 -2.77 13.09
N ASN A 121 -10.56 -2.90 11.92
CA ASN A 121 -11.71 -2.10 11.53
C ASN A 121 -12.98 -2.94 11.66
N PRO A 122 -13.97 -2.55 12.48
CA PRO A 122 -15.21 -3.31 12.64
C PRO A 122 -15.88 -3.69 11.31
N PRO A 123 -16.31 -4.95 11.14
CA PRO A 123 -16.11 -6.07 12.05
C PRO A 123 -14.63 -6.48 12.13
N ILE A 124 -14.13 -6.66 13.37
CA ILE A 124 -12.74 -7.07 13.59
C ILE A 124 -12.57 -8.51 13.14
N GLU A 125 -11.58 -8.75 12.28
CA GLU A 125 -11.36 -10.03 11.65
C GLU A 125 -9.90 -10.47 11.73
N PHE A 126 -9.67 -11.78 11.74
CA PHE A 126 -8.35 -12.40 11.78
C PHE A 126 -8.22 -13.47 10.70
N ARG A 127 -7.02 -13.55 10.11
CA ARG A 127 -6.60 -14.62 9.20
C ARG A 127 -5.22 -15.10 9.59
N CYS A 128 -4.98 -16.41 9.47
CA CYS A 128 -3.67 -17.02 9.63
C CYS A 128 -3.38 -17.91 8.42
N ARG A 129 -2.19 -17.77 7.83
CA ARG A 129 -1.76 -18.49 6.63
C ARG A 129 -0.24 -18.69 6.65
N PRO A 130 0.34 -19.66 5.90
CA PRO A 130 1.79 -19.73 5.70
C PRO A 130 2.32 -18.40 5.16
N TYR A 131 3.50 -17.98 5.64
CA TYR A 131 4.08 -16.68 5.34
C TYR A 131 4.31 -16.51 3.83
N GLU A 132 4.93 -17.52 3.21
CA GLU A 132 5.28 -17.57 1.80
C GLU A 132 4.07 -17.48 0.87
N GLU A 133 2.90 -17.95 1.31
CA GLU A 133 1.64 -17.88 0.54
C GLU A 133 0.99 -16.50 0.56
N CYS A 134 1.49 -15.59 1.42
CA CYS A 134 0.93 -14.25 1.59
C CYS A 134 1.74 -13.17 0.89
N LEU A 135 2.89 -13.49 0.26
CA LEU A 135 3.80 -12.49 -0.30
C LEU A 135 3.47 -12.19 -1.76
N ALA A 136 2.99 -10.98 -2.06
CA ALA A 136 2.45 -10.60 -3.36
C ALA A 136 3.52 -10.04 -4.33
N SER A 137 4.41 -9.17 -3.83
CA SER A 137 5.45 -8.49 -4.59
C SER A 137 6.57 -7.97 -3.67
N VAL A 138 7.55 -7.26 -4.22
CA VAL A 138 8.58 -6.53 -3.47
C VAL A 138 8.48 -5.03 -3.75
N VAL A 139 8.60 -4.22 -2.72
CA VAL A 139 8.64 -2.74 -2.78
C VAL A 139 9.89 -2.21 -2.09
N VAL A 140 10.31 -1.00 -2.47
CA VAL A 140 11.48 -0.34 -1.87
C VAL A 140 11.02 0.65 -0.81
N THR A 141 11.56 0.45 0.39
CA THR A 141 11.47 1.41 1.49
C THR A 141 12.90 1.90 1.82
N HIS A 142 13.45 1.58 3.00
CA HIS A 142 14.89 1.66 3.32
C HIS A 142 15.68 0.44 2.84
N SER A 143 14.98 -0.68 2.64
CA SER A 143 15.46 -1.92 2.05
C SER A 143 14.30 -2.57 1.28
N PRO A 144 14.56 -3.53 0.37
CA PRO A 144 13.50 -4.26 -0.29
C PRO A 144 12.68 -5.03 0.75
N ARG A 145 11.36 -4.85 0.71
CA ARG A 145 10.42 -5.53 1.61
C ARG A 145 9.35 -6.23 0.79
N TYR A 146 8.90 -7.38 1.27
CA TYR A 146 7.74 -8.03 0.67
C TYR A 146 6.48 -7.22 0.95
N THR A 147 5.55 -7.20 0.00
CA THR A 147 4.17 -6.80 0.23
C THR A 147 3.36 -8.04 0.62
N ILE A 148 2.52 -7.89 1.63
CA ILE A 148 1.63 -8.92 2.13
C ILE A 148 0.24 -8.71 1.51
N ASP A 149 -0.38 -9.78 1.07
CA ASP A 149 -1.81 -9.83 0.73
C ASP A 149 -2.41 -11.17 1.16
N MET A 150 -3.26 -11.16 2.19
CA MET A 150 -3.89 -12.38 2.71
C MET A 150 -4.99 -12.95 1.78
N THR A 151 -5.27 -12.30 0.65
CA THR A 151 -6.29 -12.72 -0.34
C THR A 151 -5.71 -13.45 -1.55
N LEU A 152 -4.38 -13.59 -1.66
CA LEU A 152 -3.74 -14.28 -2.77
C LEU A 152 -4.24 -15.72 -2.93
N GLY A 153 -4.60 -16.05 -4.16
CA GLY A 153 -4.86 -17.40 -4.64
C GLY A 153 -3.59 -18.16 -5.01
N LYS A 154 -3.77 -19.41 -5.41
CA LYS A 154 -2.67 -20.28 -5.85
C LYS A 154 -2.07 -19.75 -7.15
N GLY A 155 -0.74 -19.62 -7.21
CA GLY A 155 -0.04 -19.14 -8.40
C GLY A 155 0.13 -17.61 -8.46
N GLU A 156 -0.37 -16.88 -7.46
CA GLU A 156 -0.34 -15.41 -7.45
C GLU A 156 0.79 -14.81 -6.61
N THR A 157 1.55 -15.66 -5.90
CA THR A 157 2.63 -15.21 -5.01
C THR A 157 3.79 -14.64 -5.81
N PHE A 158 4.63 -13.86 -5.14
CA PHE A 158 5.89 -13.40 -5.72
C PHE A 158 6.78 -14.56 -6.18
N PHE A 159 6.80 -15.65 -5.41
CA PHE A 159 7.60 -16.86 -5.71
C PHE A 159 7.13 -17.60 -6.95
N ASP A 160 5.82 -17.62 -7.20
CA ASP A 160 5.24 -18.17 -8.43
C ASP A 160 5.67 -17.34 -9.66
N LYS A 161 5.68 -16.01 -9.52
CA LYS A 161 6.07 -15.09 -10.60
C LYS A 161 7.53 -15.23 -11.01
N ILE A 162 8.43 -15.35 -10.03
CA ILE A 162 9.87 -15.53 -10.28
C ILE A 162 10.25 -17.00 -10.53
N LYS A 163 9.31 -17.94 -10.34
CA LYS A 163 9.53 -19.40 -10.44
C LYS A 163 10.64 -19.94 -9.53
N ILE A 164 10.82 -19.32 -8.36
CA ILE A 164 11.79 -19.73 -7.35
C ILE A 164 11.04 -19.86 -6.01
N PRO A 165 10.99 -21.06 -5.40
CA PRO A 165 10.38 -21.27 -4.09
C PRO A 165 11.00 -20.39 -3.01
N TYR A 166 10.19 -19.94 -2.05
CA TYR A 166 10.62 -19.10 -0.93
C TYR A 166 11.85 -19.64 -0.18
N ASP A 167 11.83 -20.91 0.23
CA ASP A 167 12.94 -21.55 0.95
C ASP A 167 14.24 -21.58 0.14
N LYS A 168 14.12 -21.65 -1.19
CA LYS A 168 15.29 -21.60 -2.08
C LYS A 168 15.81 -20.19 -2.28
N LEU A 169 14.93 -19.17 -2.26
CA LEU A 169 15.33 -17.78 -2.42
C LEU A 169 16.01 -17.26 -1.16
N ARG A 170 15.40 -17.46 0.03
CA ARG A 170 15.91 -16.93 1.31
C ARG A 170 17.29 -17.46 1.71
N THR A 171 17.67 -18.62 1.19
CA THR A 171 18.96 -19.28 1.47
C THR A 171 20.05 -18.91 0.47
N LYS A 172 19.76 -18.06 -0.51
CA LYS A 172 20.78 -17.53 -1.43
C LYS A 172 21.67 -16.53 -0.72
N GLU A 173 22.93 -16.46 -1.15
CA GLU A 173 23.90 -15.48 -0.66
C GLU A 173 23.43 -14.04 -0.96
N ASN A 174 22.82 -13.82 -2.13
CA ASN A 174 22.29 -12.52 -2.53
C ASN A 174 20.84 -12.64 -3.08
N PRO A 175 19.83 -12.77 -2.22
CA PRO A 175 18.43 -12.89 -2.66
C PRO A 175 17.93 -11.60 -3.32
N ILE A 176 18.48 -10.45 -2.93
CA ILE A 176 18.12 -9.13 -3.47
C ILE A 176 18.46 -9.05 -4.95
N GLU A 177 19.63 -9.54 -5.36
CA GLU A 177 20.07 -9.51 -6.76
C GLU A 177 19.16 -10.32 -7.67
N ILE A 178 18.75 -11.52 -7.24
CA ILE A 178 17.79 -12.36 -7.99
C ILE A 178 16.46 -11.62 -8.20
N ILE A 179 15.99 -10.92 -7.18
CA ILE A 179 14.76 -10.13 -7.25
C ILE A 179 14.94 -8.96 -8.21
N LEU A 180 16.06 -8.24 -8.11
CA LEU A 180 16.38 -7.14 -9.03
C LEU A 180 16.43 -7.62 -10.48
N ASP A 181 17.06 -8.76 -10.75
CA ASP A 181 17.15 -9.33 -12.10
C ASP A 181 15.79 -9.73 -12.64
N TYR A 182 14.91 -10.27 -11.80
CA TYR A 182 13.52 -10.50 -12.19
C TYR A 182 12.83 -9.20 -12.60
N TYR A 183 12.91 -8.14 -11.78
CA TYR A 183 12.28 -6.86 -12.14
C TYR A 183 12.91 -6.23 -13.38
N ARG A 184 14.23 -6.32 -13.54
CA ARG A 184 14.96 -5.86 -14.75
C ARG A 184 14.48 -6.59 -16.00
N SER A 185 14.23 -7.89 -15.91
CA SER A 185 13.75 -8.69 -17.04
C SER A 185 12.30 -8.35 -17.46
N GLN A 186 11.54 -7.69 -16.59
CA GLN A 186 10.16 -7.25 -16.88
C GLN A 186 10.07 -5.79 -17.33
N LEU A 187 11.20 -5.05 -17.36
CA LEU A 187 11.21 -3.65 -17.74
C LEU A 187 10.77 -3.48 -19.19
N LYS A 188 9.87 -2.53 -19.40
CA LYS A 188 9.47 -2.07 -20.72
C LYS A 188 10.36 -0.91 -21.16
N GLU A 189 10.27 -0.57 -22.44
CA GLU A 189 10.91 0.62 -22.97
C GLU A 189 10.45 1.86 -22.17
N GLY A 190 11.42 2.63 -21.67
CA GLY A 190 11.17 3.77 -20.80
C GLY A 190 10.97 3.43 -19.32
N GLU A 191 11.29 2.21 -18.88
CA GLU A 191 11.31 1.84 -17.46
C GLU A 191 12.75 1.56 -17.00
N THR A 192 13.05 1.86 -15.73
CA THR A 192 14.33 1.49 -15.10
C THR A 192 14.16 1.24 -13.61
N THR A 193 15.07 0.48 -13.00
CA THR A 193 15.08 0.27 -11.54
C THR A 193 15.63 1.48 -10.81
N TRP A 194 15.04 1.86 -9.67
CA TRP A 194 15.39 3.09 -8.92
C TRP A 194 16.65 3.04 -8.02
N TRP A 195 17.47 1.99 -8.10
CA TRP A 195 18.66 1.74 -7.26
C TRP A 195 18.43 1.58 -5.73
N LEU A 196 19.38 0.87 -5.10
CA LEU A 196 19.44 0.48 -3.68
C LEU A 196 20.74 0.92 -2.97
N THR A 197 21.57 1.76 -3.60
CA THR A 197 22.80 2.25 -2.96
C THR A 197 22.52 3.45 -2.08
N GLY A 198 22.39 3.18 -0.78
CA GLY A 198 22.76 4.14 0.26
C GLY A 198 21.76 5.26 0.51
N GLY A 199 20.90 5.03 1.51
CA GLY A 199 20.55 6.06 2.48
C GLY A 199 19.81 7.28 1.94
N THR A 200 18.54 7.13 1.63
CA THR A 200 17.58 8.21 1.92
C THR A 200 16.24 7.62 2.35
N LYS A 201 15.68 8.21 3.41
CA LYS A 201 14.39 7.83 3.98
C LYS A 201 13.28 8.27 3.02
N SER A 202 12.86 7.42 2.08
CA SER A 202 11.64 7.66 1.29
C SER A 202 10.48 6.82 1.82
N LYS A 203 9.27 7.39 1.73
CA LYS A 203 8.02 6.65 1.84
C LYS A 203 7.99 5.54 0.77
N GLU A 204 7.17 4.53 1.02
CA GLU A 204 6.97 3.32 0.22
C GLU A 204 6.94 3.63 -1.29
N SER A 205 7.89 3.10 -2.06
CA SER A 205 8.01 3.34 -3.50
C SER A 205 8.12 2.03 -4.29
N ASN A 206 7.66 2.04 -5.54
CA ASN A 206 7.80 0.88 -6.41
C ASN A 206 9.28 0.65 -6.76
N MET A 207 9.67 -0.62 -6.90
CA MET A 207 11.03 -0.99 -7.35
C MET A 207 11.40 -0.44 -8.74
N VAL A 208 10.38 -0.18 -9.55
CA VAL A 208 10.50 0.27 -10.94
C VAL A 208 10.02 1.71 -11.04
N ILE A 209 10.84 2.54 -11.65
CA ILE A 209 10.42 3.87 -12.12
C ILE A 209 10.07 3.79 -13.59
N ARG A 210 8.97 4.47 -13.92
CA ARG A 210 8.38 4.48 -15.24
C ARG A 210 8.45 5.88 -15.83
N LEU A 211 8.79 5.99 -17.11
CA LEU A 211 8.49 7.21 -17.85
C LEU A 211 6.98 7.30 -18.05
N TRP A 212 6.43 8.51 -18.00
CA TRP A 212 5.00 8.73 -18.28
C TRP A 212 4.57 8.13 -19.63
N SER A 213 5.47 8.08 -20.62
CA SER A 213 5.23 7.48 -21.93
C SER A 213 4.98 5.98 -21.90
N SER A 214 5.40 5.25 -20.85
CA SER A 214 5.13 3.81 -20.72
C SER A 214 3.78 3.49 -20.08
N LEU A 215 3.07 4.51 -19.57
CA LEU A 215 1.76 4.34 -18.94
C LEU A 215 0.67 4.05 -19.98
N THR A 216 -0.29 3.22 -19.59
CA THR A 216 -1.54 3.10 -20.35
C THR A 216 -2.32 4.42 -20.28
N GLN A 217 -3.18 4.67 -21.26
CA GLN A 217 -4.02 5.88 -21.26
C GLN A 217 -4.85 6.00 -19.97
N LYS A 218 -5.39 4.89 -19.48
CA LYS A 218 -6.17 4.86 -18.24
C LYS A 218 -5.33 5.23 -17.01
N GLU A 219 -4.12 4.69 -16.87
CA GLU A 219 -3.22 5.07 -15.78
C GLU A 219 -2.84 6.55 -15.85
N ALA A 220 -2.52 7.06 -17.05
CA ALA A 220 -2.21 8.46 -17.26
C ALA A 220 -3.39 9.37 -16.87
N ASP A 221 -4.63 8.98 -17.19
CA ASP A 221 -5.84 9.73 -16.81
C ASP A 221 -6.04 9.75 -15.30
N VAL A 222 -5.84 8.61 -14.62
CA VAL A 222 -5.89 8.51 -13.15
C VAL A 222 -4.85 9.44 -12.52
N LEU A 223 -3.60 9.42 -12.99
CA LEU A 223 -2.56 10.30 -12.46
C LEU A 223 -2.86 11.78 -12.74
N ARG A 224 -3.42 12.12 -13.90
CA ARG A 224 -3.87 13.49 -14.19
C ARG A 224 -4.96 13.95 -13.25
N ALA A 225 -5.98 13.11 -13.05
CA ALA A 225 -7.09 13.38 -12.14
C ALA A 225 -6.61 13.55 -10.70
N LYS A 226 -5.78 12.63 -10.19
CA LYS A 226 -5.14 12.76 -8.88
C LYS A 226 -4.31 14.04 -8.76
N GLY A 227 -3.56 14.40 -9.79
CA GLY A 227 -2.78 15.64 -9.81
C GLY A 227 -3.64 16.89 -9.65
N LEU A 228 -4.76 16.99 -10.38
CA LEU A 228 -5.70 18.11 -10.27
C LEU A 228 -6.48 18.12 -8.93
N LEU A 229 -6.66 16.94 -8.34
CA LEU A 229 -7.29 16.76 -7.05
C LEU A 229 -6.39 17.19 -5.88
N LEU A 230 -5.14 16.72 -5.88
CA LEU A 230 -4.15 16.95 -4.82
C LEU A 230 -3.47 18.33 -4.93
N PHE A 231 -3.29 18.84 -6.16
CA PHE A 231 -2.55 20.07 -6.44
C PHE A 231 -3.38 21.07 -7.27
N PRO A 232 -4.43 21.70 -6.71
CA PRO A 232 -5.26 22.68 -7.41
C PRO A 232 -4.47 23.84 -8.04
N GLU A 233 -3.29 24.17 -7.48
CA GLU A 233 -2.39 25.20 -8.00
C GLU A 233 -1.95 24.97 -9.45
N ILE A 234 -2.05 23.74 -9.98
CA ILE A 234 -1.86 23.42 -11.41
C ILE A 234 -2.70 24.34 -12.32
N LEU A 235 -3.86 24.80 -11.84
CA LEU A 235 -4.75 25.71 -12.54
C LEU A 235 -4.40 27.20 -12.37
N SER A 236 -3.33 27.54 -11.66
CA SER A 236 -2.85 28.91 -11.54
C SER A 236 -2.01 29.35 -12.75
N SER A 237 -1.63 30.62 -12.76
CA SER A 237 -0.67 31.21 -13.73
C SER A 237 0.79 31.18 -13.22
N LYS A 238 1.06 30.59 -12.04
CA LYS A 238 2.40 30.56 -11.43
C LYS A 238 3.36 29.69 -12.24
N LYS A 239 4.65 30.07 -12.29
CA LYS A 239 5.68 29.33 -13.05
C LYS A 239 5.98 27.95 -12.45
N ASP A 240 5.90 27.83 -11.13
CA ASP A 240 6.25 26.65 -10.34
C ASP A 240 5.04 25.75 -10.01
N LYS A 241 3.86 26.03 -10.60
CA LYS A 241 2.60 25.33 -10.30
C LYS A 241 2.60 23.81 -10.50
N TYR A 242 3.59 23.28 -11.23
CA TYR A 242 3.77 21.84 -11.45
C TYR A 242 4.81 21.20 -10.53
N ALA A 243 5.50 21.97 -9.70
CA ALA A 243 6.63 21.49 -8.90
C ALA A 243 6.21 20.38 -7.92
N ARG A 244 5.12 20.60 -7.18
CA ARG A 244 4.60 19.60 -6.21
C ARG A 244 4.10 18.33 -6.89
N MET A 245 3.42 18.47 -8.02
CA MET A 245 3.00 17.32 -8.84
C MET A 245 4.21 16.55 -9.38
N SER A 246 5.25 17.24 -9.84
CA SER A 246 6.48 16.61 -10.35
C SER A 246 7.17 15.80 -9.25
N LEU A 247 7.26 16.36 -8.04
CA LEU A 247 7.83 15.68 -6.89
C LEU A 247 6.99 14.46 -6.51
N TRP A 248 5.66 14.62 -6.38
CA TRP A 248 4.74 13.55 -6.05
C TRP A 248 4.78 12.40 -7.06
N LEU A 249 4.81 12.70 -8.37
CA LEU A 249 4.99 11.70 -9.42
C LEU A 249 6.28 10.90 -9.21
N ALA A 250 7.40 11.58 -8.97
CA ALA A 250 8.69 10.92 -8.81
C ALA A 250 8.78 10.11 -7.51
N THR A 251 8.32 10.65 -6.38
CA THR A 251 8.56 10.07 -5.05
C THR A 251 7.46 9.13 -4.57
N ILE A 252 6.22 9.33 -5.00
CA ILE A 252 5.06 8.53 -4.55
C ILE A 252 4.63 7.57 -5.65
N GLU A 253 4.39 8.08 -6.87
CA GLU A 253 3.89 7.25 -7.97
C GLU A 253 5.01 6.56 -8.77
N SER A 254 6.29 6.88 -8.50
CA SER A 254 7.46 6.34 -9.21
C SER A 254 7.38 6.56 -10.73
N VAL A 255 6.88 7.72 -11.15
CA VAL A 255 6.72 8.14 -12.55
C VAL A 255 7.50 9.42 -12.83
N ILE A 256 8.23 9.47 -13.94
CA ILE A 256 8.99 10.63 -14.39
C ILE A 256 8.47 11.13 -15.75
N THR A 257 8.44 12.44 -15.94
CA THR A 257 8.14 13.07 -17.24
C THR A 257 8.93 14.36 -17.39
N SER A 258 9.49 14.58 -18.58
CA SER A 258 10.16 15.85 -18.92
C SER A 258 9.18 16.97 -19.26
N ASN A 259 7.96 16.63 -19.69
CA ASN A 259 7.00 17.58 -20.27
C ASN A 259 5.65 17.53 -19.52
N LEU A 260 5.68 17.68 -18.18
CA LEU A 260 4.47 17.59 -17.34
C LEU A 260 3.39 18.60 -17.75
N ARG A 261 3.80 19.83 -18.07
CA ARG A 261 2.89 20.91 -18.50
C ARG A 261 2.00 20.45 -19.66
N ASP A 262 2.60 19.83 -20.67
CA ASP A 262 1.91 19.46 -21.90
C ASP A 262 0.88 18.33 -21.66
N LYS A 263 1.04 17.54 -20.59
CA LYS A 263 0.05 16.50 -20.20
C LYS A 263 -1.29 17.09 -19.75
N TYR A 264 -1.30 18.37 -19.37
CA TYR A 264 -2.48 19.10 -18.91
C TYR A 264 -2.93 20.21 -19.87
N THR A 265 -2.01 20.76 -20.66
CA THR A 265 -2.23 22.01 -21.41
C THR A 265 -2.04 21.89 -22.91
N ALA A 266 -1.82 20.68 -23.45
CA ALA A 266 -1.67 20.50 -24.90
C ALA A 266 -2.94 20.93 -25.66
N GLY A 267 -2.94 22.15 -26.21
CA GLY A 267 -4.04 22.76 -26.96
C GLY A 267 -4.27 24.22 -26.60
N GLY A 268 -4.99 24.94 -27.47
CA GLY A 268 -5.32 26.36 -27.30
C GLY A 268 -6.50 26.58 -26.34
N GLN A 269 -7.47 27.38 -26.78
CA GLN A 269 -8.72 27.60 -26.05
C GLN A 269 -9.86 26.77 -26.66
N GLU A 270 -10.84 26.40 -25.85
CA GLU A 270 -12.09 25.76 -26.29
C GLU A 270 -13.30 26.59 -25.89
N GLN A 271 -14.41 26.42 -26.60
CA GLN A 271 -15.67 27.12 -26.29
C GLN A 271 -16.52 26.25 -25.36
N LEU A 272 -17.02 26.84 -24.27
CA LEU A 272 -17.94 26.19 -23.34
C LEU A 272 -19.15 27.09 -23.07
N SER A 273 -20.34 26.51 -23.17
CA SER A 273 -21.59 27.19 -22.84
C SER A 273 -22.00 26.89 -21.40
N PHE A 274 -22.26 27.93 -20.61
CA PHE A 274 -22.75 27.78 -19.24
C PHE A 274 -23.63 28.97 -18.86
N GLU A 275 -24.78 28.70 -18.22
CA GLU A 275 -25.77 29.72 -17.83
C GLU A 275 -26.15 30.67 -18.99
N GLY A 276 -26.32 30.12 -20.20
CA GLY A 276 -26.69 30.90 -21.39
C GLY A 276 -25.59 31.81 -21.94
N LYS A 277 -24.34 31.70 -21.47
CA LYS A 277 -23.17 32.45 -21.96
C LYS A 277 -22.13 31.50 -22.56
N HIS A 278 -21.41 31.98 -23.58
CA HIS A 278 -20.26 31.29 -24.16
C HIS A 278 -18.97 31.82 -23.57
N TYR A 279 -18.07 30.91 -23.19
CA TYR A 279 -16.76 31.22 -22.62
C TYR A 279 -15.67 30.54 -23.42
N ALA A 280 -14.62 31.30 -23.77
CA ALA A 280 -13.36 30.74 -24.23
C ALA A 280 -12.54 30.28 -23.02
N ILE A 281 -12.44 28.97 -22.81
CA ILE A 281 -11.73 28.38 -21.68
C ILE A 281 -10.35 27.84 -22.10
N PRO A 282 -9.31 28.00 -21.27
CA PRO A 282 -8.02 27.35 -21.50
C PRO A 282 -8.15 25.81 -21.53
N LYS A 283 -7.32 25.14 -22.34
CA LYS A 283 -7.34 23.67 -22.45
C LYS A 283 -7.28 22.91 -21.12
N ILE A 284 -6.52 23.42 -20.17
CA ILE A 284 -6.40 22.80 -18.84
C ILE A 284 -7.71 22.83 -18.05
N VAL A 285 -8.55 23.85 -18.24
CA VAL A 285 -9.89 23.91 -17.67
C VAL A 285 -10.79 22.88 -18.34
N LYS A 286 -10.67 22.71 -19.66
CA LYS A 286 -11.38 21.63 -20.37
C LYS A 286 -10.94 20.24 -19.89
N THR A 287 -9.63 20.02 -19.72
CA THR A 287 -9.07 18.76 -19.21
C THR A 287 -9.56 18.46 -17.80
N LEU A 288 -9.64 19.46 -16.93
CA LEU A 288 -10.26 19.32 -15.62
C LEU A 288 -11.70 18.83 -15.75
N ILE A 289 -12.51 19.49 -16.59
CA ILE A 289 -13.93 19.14 -16.80
C ILE A 289 -14.07 17.70 -17.30
N ASP A 290 -13.24 17.29 -18.27
CA ASP A 290 -13.27 15.94 -18.84
C ASP A 290 -12.88 14.86 -17.83
N LEU A 291 -12.00 15.19 -16.89
CA LEU A 291 -11.55 14.29 -15.83
C LEU A 291 -12.45 14.33 -14.58
N LEU A 292 -13.52 15.15 -14.54
CA LEU A 292 -14.36 15.29 -13.35
C LEU A 292 -14.94 13.97 -12.83
N PRO A 293 -15.48 13.05 -13.67
CA PRO A 293 -15.97 11.77 -13.18
C PRO A 293 -14.87 11.00 -12.42
N LEU A 294 -13.67 10.95 -12.98
CA LEU A 294 -12.54 10.26 -12.38
C LEU A 294 -12.04 10.97 -11.12
N ILE A 295 -12.07 12.30 -11.06
CA ILE A 295 -11.73 13.07 -9.86
C ILE A 295 -12.69 12.74 -8.72
N LYS A 296 -14.00 12.64 -9.00
CA LYS A 296 -14.99 12.23 -7.99
C LYS A 296 -14.71 10.82 -7.48
N ASP A 297 -14.45 9.87 -8.38
CA ASP A 297 -14.08 8.50 -8.01
C ASP A 297 -12.83 8.49 -7.12
N GLN A 298 -11.79 9.26 -7.46
CA GLN A 298 -10.58 9.35 -6.65
C GLN A 298 -10.82 10.01 -5.30
N LEU A 299 -11.70 11.02 -5.22
CA LEU A 299 -12.03 11.70 -3.98
C LEU A 299 -12.70 10.76 -2.96
N GLU A 300 -13.50 9.80 -3.43
CA GLU A 300 -14.12 8.77 -2.58
C GLU A 300 -13.12 7.71 -2.09
N LEU A 301 -12.05 7.48 -2.85
CA LEU A 301 -11.00 6.49 -2.53
C LEU A 301 -9.93 7.03 -1.59
N LEU A 302 -9.62 8.33 -1.68
CA LEU A 302 -8.62 8.97 -0.83
C LEU A 302 -9.14 9.15 0.60
N ASN A 303 -8.28 8.89 1.58
CA ASN A 303 -8.59 9.19 2.97
C ASN A 303 -8.32 10.67 3.29
N ILE A 304 -8.96 11.15 4.37
CA ILE A 304 -8.86 12.55 4.81
C ILE A 304 -7.41 12.90 5.19
N GLU A 305 -6.67 11.95 5.77
CA GLU A 305 -5.28 12.13 6.17
C GLU A 305 -4.36 12.43 4.98
N GLU A 306 -4.55 11.74 3.86
CA GLU A 306 -3.79 11.93 2.63
C GLU A 306 -4.10 13.31 2.01
N LEU A 307 -5.38 13.70 1.96
CA LEU A 307 -5.76 15.04 1.49
C LEU A 307 -5.19 16.15 2.37
N GLN A 308 -5.12 15.93 3.69
CA GLN A 308 -4.56 16.89 4.64
C GLN A 308 -3.06 17.12 4.45
N GLU A 309 -2.32 16.14 3.90
CA GLU A 309 -0.91 16.30 3.56
C GLU A 309 -0.70 17.29 2.40
N TYR A 310 -1.65 17.35 1.47
CA TYR A 310 -1.49 18.12 0.23
C TYR A 310 -2.28 19.43 0.18
N TRP A 311 -3.41 19.52 0.88
CA TRP A 311 -4.24 20.72 0.87
C TRP A 311 -3.78 21.74 1.92
N PRO A 312 -3.88 23.05 1.62
CA PRO A 312 -3.51 24.11 2.56
C PRO A 312 -4.52 24.29 3.71
N VAL A 313 -5.64 23.55 3.67
CA VAL A 313 -6.75 23.63 4.61
C VAL A 313 -7.13 22.23 5.07
N LYS A 314 -7.63 22.13 6.31
CA LYS A 314 -8.11 20.85 6.84
C LYS A 314 -9.29 20.33 5.99
N PRO A 315 -9.24 19.09 5.47
CA PRO A 315 -10.34 18.55 4.68
C PRO A 315 -11.61 18.33 5.51
N CYS A 316 -12.77 18.57 4.90
CA CYS A 316 -14.07 18.28 5.49
C CYS A 316 -14.30 16.76 5.64
N GLN A 317 -15.14 16.37 6.60
CA GLN A 317 -15.38 14.95 6.91
C GLN A 317 -16.44 14.26 6.03
N SER A 318 -17.37 15.01 5.44
CA SER A 318 -18.36 14.44 4.51
C SER A 318 -17.90 14.62 3.06
N ALA A 319 -18.08 13.59 2.23
CA ALA A 319 -17.71 13.61 0.82
C ALA A 319 -18.36 14.79 0.06
N GLU A 320 -19.61 15.08 0.40
CA GLU A 320 -20.36 16.20 -0.16
C GLU A 320 -19.71 17.55 0.12
N SER A 321 -19.31 17.79 1.37
CA SER A 321 -18.61 19.02 1.77
C SER A 321 -17.19 19.07 1.22
N LEU A 322 -16.55 17.91 1.08
CA LEU A 322 -15.19 17.77 0.58
C LEU A 322 -15.08 18.13 -0.90
N TYR A 323 -16.02 17.69 -1.74
CA TYR A 323 -16.08 18.09 -3.14
C TYR A 323 -16.33 19.60 -3.31
N ILE A 324 -17.21 20.17 -2.49
CA ILE A 324 -17.46 21.62 -2.48
C ILE A 324 -16.18 22.37 -2.05
N GLN A 325 -15.48 21.88 -1.04
CA GLN A 325 -14.22 22.45 -0.57
C GLN A 325 -13.15 22.41 -1.67
N TRP A 326 -12.96 21.26 -2.32
CA TRP A 326 -12.08 21.12 -3.47
C TRP A 326 -12.45 22.09 -4.60
N SER A 327 -13.73 22.18 -4.95
CA SER A 327 -14.23 23.09 -5.99
C SER A 327 -13.87 24.55 -5.70
N LYS A 328 -13.91 24.96 -4.42
CA LYS A 328 -13.48 26.30 -3.97
C LYS A 328 -11.98 26.50 -4.09
N LEU A 329 -11.17 25.50 -3.73
CA LEU A 329 -9.70 25.55 -3.88
C LEU A 329 -9.30 25.69 -5.35
N VAL A 330 -9.91 24.88 -6.21
CA VAL A 330 -9.72 24.93 -7.66
C VAL A 330 -10.14 26.27 -8.24
N ALA A 331 -11.32 26.77 -7.88
CA ALA A 331 -11.80 28.06 -8.36
C ALA A 331 -10.82 29.18 -8.00
N LYS A 332 -10.34 29.21 -6.75
CA LYS A 332 -9.39 30.21 -6.25
C LYS A 332 -8.08 30.22 -7.04
N GLU A 333 -7.47 29.06 -7.27
CA GLU A 333 -6.21 28.99 -8.04
C GLU A 333 -6.43 29.36 -9.52
N ALA A 334 -7.61 29.06 -10.08
CA ALA A 334 -7.97 29.37 -11.46
C ALA A 334 -8.40 30.82 -11.73
N GLU A 335 -8.59 31.66 -10.70
CA GLU A 335 -9.05 33.06 -10.84
C GLU A 335 -8.21 33.88 -11.82
N SER A 336 -6.88 33.69 -11.78
CA SER A 336 -5.94 34.37 -12.68
C SER A 336 -5.85 33.75 -14.08
N LEU A 337 -6.45 32.58 -14.28
CA LEU A 337 -6.30 31.78 -15.49
C LEU A 337 -7.50 31.94 -16.46
N THR A 338 -8.72 32.08 -15.93
CA THR A 338 -9.94 32.12 -16.75
C THR A 338 -11.01 33.01 -16.16
N SER A 339 -11.79 33.68 -17.02
CA SER A 339 -13.01 34.41 -16.64
C SER A 339 -14.24 33.50 -16.50
N PHE A 340 -14.12 32.22 -16.88
CA PHE A 340 -15.17 31.22 -16.70
C PHE A 340 -15.47 31.01 -15.22
N PRO A 341 -16.76 31.02 -14.79
CA PRO A 341 -17.13 30.84 -13.39
C PRO A 341 -16.97 29.38 -12.92
N LEU A 342 -15.73 28.89 -12.91
CA LEU A 342 -15.40 27.47 -12.71
C LEU A 342 -15.97 26.91 -11.41
N GLY A 343 -15.86 27.63 -10.29
CA GLY A 343 -16.42 27.17 -9.01
C GLY A 343 -17.94 26.94 -9.07
N ARG A 344 -18.68 27.82 -9.74
CA ARG A 344 -20.14 27.65 -9.90
C ARG A 344 -20.47 26.49 -10.81
N TYR A 345 -19.72 26.32 -11.91
CA TYR A 345 -19.85 25.18 -12.79
C TYR A 345 -19.62 23.86 -12.02
N LEU A 346 -18.51 23.73 -11.30
CA LEU A 346 -18.16 22.52 -10.55
C LEU A 346 -19.21 22.15 -9.51
N ILE A 347 -19.78 23.13 -8.82
CA ILE A 347 -20.86 22.93 -7.84
C ILE A 347 -22.16 22.53 -8.53
N SER A 348 -22.45 23.04 -9.73
CA SER A 348 -23.68 22.72 -10.47
C SER A 348 -23.70 21.30 -11.05
N VAL A 349 -22.52 20.73 -11.33
CA VAL A 349 -22.36 19.36 -11.86
C VAL A 349 -22.03 18.34 -10.77
N LYS A 350 -22.24 18.72 -9.49
CA LYS A 350 -21.97 17.91 -8.31
C LYS A 350 -22.70 16.57 -8.33
#